data_AF-A0A9E1SKK4-F1
#
_entry.id   AF-A0A9E1SKK4-F1
#
_cell.length_a   1.000
_cell.length_b   1.000
_cell.length_c   1.000
_cell.angle_alpha   90.00
_cell.angle_beta   90.00
_cell.angle_gamma   90.00
#
_symmetry.space_group_name_H-M   'P 1'
#
loop_
_entity.id
_entity.type
_entity.pdbx_description
1 polymer ?
#
loop_
_entity_poly.entity_id
_entity_poly.type
_entity_poly.pdbx_seq_one_letter_code
_entity_poly.pdbx_strand_id
1 'polypeptide(L)'
;MAPVAGYIILSGGLAFLILIGVLTILILYEWNGICEKKPLSLLFFVQVFCSLLLMFQISENSPYIDYSIISSLISIAAVSFLIKAKVRWALLGFLYAIIPTLCFLIIQQNYGGVVLLWMMLVIWAMDTGGYFAGKN
;
A
#
# COMPACT_ATOMS: atom_id res chain seq x y z
N MET A 1 -16.56 -6.01 -10.48
CA MET A 1 -15.54 -5.45 -9.56
C MET A 1 -15.14 -4.02 -9.95
N ALA A 2 -14.79 -3.75 -11.22
CA ALA A 2 -14.39 -2.40 -11.66
C ALA A 2 -15.40 -1.25 -11.38
N PRO A 3 -16.74 -1.42 -11.54
CA PRO A 3 -17.68 -0.33 -11.26
C PRO A 3 -17.73 0.07 -9.78
N VAL A 4 -17.60 -0.92 -8.89
CA VAL A 4 -17.61 -0.71 -7.44
C VAL A 4 -16.34 0.02 -7.00
N ALA A 5 -15.17 -0.42 -7.48
CA ALA A 5 -13.91 0.27 -7.23
C ALA A 5 -13.93 1.71 -7.77
N GLY A 6 -14.45 1.92 -8.99
CA GLY A 6 -14.62 3.25 -9.56
C GLY A 6 -15.51 4.15 -8.70
N TYR A 7 -16.64 3.63 -8.23
CA TYR A 7 -17.52 4.38 -7.32
C TYR A 7 -16.82 4.77 -6.01
N ILE A 8 -16.10 3.83 -5.37
CA ILE A 8 -15.36 4.07 -4.12
C ILE A 8 -14.27 5.13 -4.32
N ILE A 9 -13.53 5.07 -5.44
CA ILE A 9 -12.51 6.06 -5.80
C ILE A 9 -13.14 7.45 -5.97
N LEU A 10 -14.27 7.53 -6.68
CA LEU A 10 -14.96 8.81 -6.89
C LEU A 10 -15.55 9.37 -5.60
N SER A 11 -16.09 8.53 -4.72
CA SER A 11 -16.65 8.96 -3.43
C SER A 11 -15.57 9.37 -2.42
N GLY A 12 -14.39 8.76 -2.49
CA GLY A 12 -13.32 8.97 -1.51
C GLY A 12 -13.73 8.58 -0.08
N GLY A 13 -13.16 9.28 0.90
CA GLY A 13 -13.51 9.15 2.32
C GLY A 13 -13.16 7.80 2.93
N LEU A 14 -13.95 7.37 3.92
CA LEU A 14 -13.68 6.18 4.73
C LEU A 14 -13.72 4.89 3.89
N ALA A 15 -14.66 4.76 2.96
CA ALA A 15 -14.75 3.58 2.09
C ALA A 15 -13.48 3.39 1.25
N PHE A 16 -12.91 4.49 0.75
CA PHE A 16 -11.65 4.49 0.01
C PHE A 16 -10.46 4.13 0.90
N LEU A 17 -10.39 4.67 2.11
CA LEU A 17 -9.37 4.30 3.11
C LEU A 17 -9.40 2.81 3.43
N ILE A 18 -10.59 2.23 3.64
CA ILE A 18 -10.75 0.79 3.87
C ILE A 18 -10.27 0.00 2.65
N LEU A 19 -10.69 0.38 1.45
CA LEU A 19 -10.31 -0.32 0.22
C LEU A 19 -8.78 -0.38 0.07
N ILE A 20 -8.10 0.76 0.21
CA ILE A 20 -6.64 0.81 0.10
C ILE A 20 -5.96 0.07 1.25
N GLY A 21 -6.52 0.15 2.47
CA GLY A 21 -6.00 -0.58 3.62
C GLY A 21 -6.03 -2.09 3.39
N VAL A 22 -7.16 -2.61 2.89
CA VAL A 22 -7.30 -4.03 2.52
C VAL A 22 -6.30 -4.41 1.43
N LEU A 23 -6.16 -3.61 0.37
CA LEU A 23 -5.17 -3.89 -0.69
C LEU A 23 -3.73 -3.91 -0.17
N THR A 24 -3.39 -2.97 0.73
CA THR A 24 -2.07 -2.92 1.37
C THR A 24 -1.79 -4.18 2.19
N ILE A 25 -2.78 -4.60 2.98
CA ILE A 25 -2.70 -5.83 3.79
C ILE A 25 -2.52 -7.06 2.90
N LEU A 26 -3.25 -7.15 1.78
CA LEU A 26 -3.12 -8.26 0.84
C LEU A 26 -1.73 -8.30 0.19
N ILE A 27 -1.19 -7.16 -0.23
CA ILE A 27 0.17 -7.09 -0.79
C ILE A 27 1.20 -7.55 0.25
N LEU A 28 1.09 -7.10 1.49
CA LEU A 28 1.99 -7.53 2.56
C LEU A 28 1.84 -9.01 2.90
N TYR A 29 0.62 -9.55 2.85
CA TYR A 29 0.35 -10.98 3.06
C TYR A 29 1.06 -11.83 2.00
N GLU A 30 0.89 -11.49 0.73
CA GLU A 30 1.53 -12.18 -0.39
C GLU A 30 3.05 -12.03 -0.35
N TRP A 31 3.56 -10.82 -0.10
CA TRP A 31 5.00 -10.56 -0.04
C TRP A 31 5.68 -11.41 1.04
N ASN A 32 5.13 -11.45 2.26
CA ASN A 32 5.67 -12.27 3.34
C ASN A 32 5.49 -13.77 3.06
N GLY A 33 4.41 -14.16 2.39
CA GLY A 33 4.21 -15.51 1.88
C GLY A 33 5.36 -15.95 0.97
N ILE A 34 5.75 -15.11 0.02
CA ILE A 34 6.84 -15.38 -0.92
C ILE A 34 8.21 -15.34 -0.24
N CYS A 35 8.48 -14.31 0.57
CA CYS A 35 9.82 -14.06 1.12
C CYS A 35 10.14 -14.88 2.37
N GLU A 36 9.17 -15.12 3.24
CA GLU A 36 9.35 -15.77 4.54
C GLU A 36 8.72 -17.16 4.62
N LYS A 37 7.97 -17.58 3.60
CA LYS A 37 7.16 -18.83 3.58
C LYS A 37 6.10 -18.90 4.69
N LYS A 38 5.92 -17.82 5.45
CA LYS A 38 4.96 -17.69 6.54
C LYS A 38 4.24 -16.35 6.37
N PRO A 39 3.06 -16.34 5.73
CA PRO A 39 2.39 -15.09 5.39
C PRO A 39 1.89 -14.34 6.64
N LEU A 40 1.58 -15.05 7.72
CA LEU A 40 1.13 -14.47 9.00
C LEU A 40 2.23 -14.56 10.06
N SER A 41 3.33 -13.82 9.84
CA SER A 41 4.43 -13.70 10.80
C SER A 41 4.25 -12.49 11.73
N LEU A 42 5.02 -12.41 12.83
CA LEU A 42 5.06 -11.21 13.67
C LEU A 42 5.43 -9.96 12.85
N LEU A 43 6.31 -10.12 11.86
CA LEU A 43 6.70 -9.04 10.95
C LEU A 43 5.51 -8.53 10.14
N PHE A 44 4.68 -9.42 9.60
CA PHE A 44 3.47 -9.04 8.88
C PHE A 44 2.56 -8.14 9.74
N PHE A 45 2.30 -8.52 10.99
CA PHE A 45 1.45 -7.70 11.87
C PHE A 45 2.05 -6.33 12.17
N VAL A 46 3.38 -6.26 12.34
CA VAL A 46 4.08 -4.99 12.57
C VAL A 46 4.04 -4.11 11.33
N GLN A 47 4.28 -4.68 10.13
CA GLN A 47 4.18 -3.96 8.87
C GLN A 47 2.76 -3.42 8.63
N VAL A 48 1.74 -4.26 8.87
CA VAL A 48 0.34 -3.86 8.75
C VAL A 48 0.01 -2.74 9.73
N PHE A 49 0.38 -2.88 11.00
CA PHE A 49 0.14 -1.85 12.02
C PHE A 49 0.81 -0.52 11.64
N CYS A 50 2.07 -0.55 11.23
CA CYS A 50 2.79 0.64 10.76
C CYS A 50 2.13 1.26 9.52
N SER A 51 1.70 0.44 8.55
CA SER A 51 1.05 0.94 7.35
C SER A 51 -0.27 1.65 7.65
N LEU A 52 -1.10 1.08 8.52
CA LEU A 52 -2.39 1.66 8.91
C LEU A 52 -2.20 2.97 9.71
N LEU A 53 -1.19 3.02 10.58
CA LEU A 53 -0.86 4.26 11.30
C LEU A 53 -0.42 5.38 10.34
N LEU A 54 0.41 5.08 9.34
CA LEU A 54 0.81 6.06 8.34
C LEU A 54 -0.37 6.54 7.50
N MET A 55 -1.25 5.62 7.09
CA MET A 55 -2.48 5.97 6.37
C MET A 55 -3.37 6.90 7.19
N PHE A 56 -3.56 6.59 8.48
CA PHE A 56 -4.35 7.42 9.38
C PHE A 56 -3.74 8.82 9.54
N GLN A 57 -2.41 8.93 9.67
CA GLN A 57 -1.75 10.23 9.79
C GLN A 57 -1.86 11.09 8.54
N ILE A 58 -1.79 10.50 7.34
CA ILE A 58 -2.05 11.23 6.09
C ILE A 58 -3.51 11.68 6.05
N SER A 59 -4.45 10.81 6.42
CA SER A 59 -5.88 11.16 6.44
C SER A 59 -6.15 12.39 7.32
N GLU A 60 -5.51 12.46 8.49
CA GLU A 60 -5.67 13.55 9.45
C GLU A 60 -4.72 14.75 9.22
N ASN A 61 -3.92 14.76 8.15
CA ASN A 61 -2.91 15.80 7.88
C ASN A 61 -1.98 16.09 9.07
N SER A 62 -1.54 15.03 9.76
CA SER A 62 -0.67 15.17 10.94
C SER A 62 0.72 15.72 10.57
N PRO A 63 1.27 16.69 11.32
CA PRO A 63 2.61 17.23 11.08
C PRO A 63 3.74 16.25 11.45
N TYR A 64 3.43 15.12 12.09
CA TYR A 64 4.42 14.16 12.61
C TYR A 64 4.66 12.96 11.68
N ILE A 65 4.37 13.10 10.39
CA ILE A 65 4.49 12.00 9.43
C ILE A 65 5.94 11.51 9.29
N ASP A 66 6.92 12.42 9.31
CA ASP A 66 8.33 12.10 9.14
C ASP A 66 8.84 11.17 10.25
N TYR A 67 8.49 11.48 11.50
CA TYR A 67 8.83 10.65 12.66
C TYR A 67 8.18 9.26 12.59
N SER A 68 6.99 9.19 12.02
CA SER A 68 6.23 7.94 11.91
C SER A 68 6.78 7.04 10.81
N ILE A 69 7.25 7.63 9.70
CA ILE A 69 7.98 6.90 8.66
C ILE A 69 9.27 6.34 9.26
N ILE A 70 10.07 7.16 9.93
CA ILE A 70 11.34 6.71 10.51
C ILE A 70 11.13 5.61 11.56
N SER A 71 10.18 5.79 12.47
CA SER A 71 9.88 4.78 13.50
C SER A 71 9.31 3.49 12.91
N SER A 72 8.51 3.56 11.83
CA SER A 72 8.06 2.36 11.11
C SER A 72 9.21 1.57 10.50
N LEU A 73 10.18 2.24 9.86
CA LEU A 73 11.36 1.59 9.29
C LEU A 73 12.23 0.93 10.37
N ILE A 74 12.44 1.64 11.49
CA ILE A 74 13.22 1.11 12.62
C ILE A 74 12.53 -0.11 13.23
N SER A 75 11.22 -0.03 13.48
CA SER A 75 10.46 -1.14 14.08
C SER A 75 10.44 -2.38 13.19
N ILE A 76 10.24 -2.22 11.87
CA ILE A 76 10.29 -3.32 10.90
C ILE A 76 11.68 -3.93 10.86
N ALA A 77 12.74 -3.11 10.83
CA ALA A 77 14.11 -3.61 10.87
C ALA A 77 14.39 -4.38 12.17
N ALA A 78 14.02 -3.83 13.33
CA ALA A 78 14.21 -4.47 14.63
C ALA A 78 13.48 -5.81 14.72
N VAL A 79 12.21 -5.86 14.31
CA VAL A 79 11.42 -7.10 14.32
C VAL A 79 12.00 -8.13 13.36
N SER A 80 12.46 -7.69 12.18
CA SER A 80 13.13 -8.57 11.23
C SER A 80 14.36 -9.25 11.83
N PHE A 81 15.17 -8.53 12.61
CA PHE A 81 16.29 -9.12 13.35
C PHE A 81 15.83 -10.13 14.41
N LEU A 82 14.78 -9.82 15.17
CA LEU A 82 14.25 -10.71 16.23
C LEU A 82 13.76 -12.05 15.67
N ILE A 83 13.05 -12.03 14.54
CA ILE A 83 12.51 -13.25 13.92
C ILE A 83 13.48 -13.90 12.91
N LYS A 84 14.71 -13.38 12.80
CA LYS A 84 15.74 -13.81 11.84
C LYS A 84 15.28 -13.78 10.38
N ALA A 85 14.38 -12.84 10.06
CA ALA A 85 13.99 -12.54 8.70
C ALA A 85 15.07 -11.75 7.98
N LYS A 86 15.05 -11.81 6.64
CA LYS A 86 15.95 -11.00 5.83
C LYS A 86 15.46 -9.55 5.81
N VAL A 87 16.11 -8.70 6.60
CA VAL A 87 15.78 -7.26 6.76
C VAL A 87 15.57 -6.54 5.42
N ARG A 88 16.42 -6.82 4.41
CA ARG A 88 16.29 -6.22 3.07
C ARG A 88 14.92 -6.51 2.44
N TRP A 89 14.44 -7.74 2.52
CA TRP A 89 13.14 -8.14 1.95
C TRP A 89 11.97 -7.60 2.76
N ALA A 90 12.12 -7.53 4.09
CA ALA A 90 11.11 -6.95 4.96
C ALA A 90 10.90 -5.45 4.67
N LEU A 91 11.98 -4.68 4.53
CA LEU A 91 11.91 -3.25 4.23
C LEU A 91 11.42 -3.00 2.80
N LEU A 92 11.91 -3.76 1.82
CA LEU A 92 11.46 -3.61 0.43
C LEU A 92 9.98 -3.94 0.29
N GLY A 93 9.48 -4.98 0.94
CA GLY A 93 8.06 -5.32 0.90
C GLY A 93 7.17 -4.26 1.52
N PHE A 94 7.61 -3.73 2.66
CA PHE A 94 6.91 -2.62 3.31
C PHE A 94 6.88 -1.38 2.41
N LEU A 95 8.03 -0.96 1.86
CA LEU A 95 8.11 0.19 0.96
C LEU A 95 7.28 -0.03 -0.31
N TYR A 96 7.33 -1.23 -0.88
CA TYR A 96 6.58 -1.61 -2.07
C TYR A 96 5.06 -1.52 -1.85
N ALA A 97 4.56 -1.90 -0.67
CA ALA A 97 3.14 -1.81 -0.35
C ALA A 97 2.71 -0.39 0.06
N ILE A 98 3.53 0.32 0.84
CA ILE A 98 3.16 1.61 1.43
C ILE A 98 3.27 2.75 0.42
N ILE A 99 4.30 2.79 -0.45
CA ILE A 99 4.51 3.93 -1.35
C ILE A 99 3.28 4.14 -2.27
N PRO A 100 2.78 3.13 -3.00
CA PRO A 100 1.58 3.31 -3.82
C PRO A 100 0.37 3.75 -2.98
N THR A 101 0.23 3.20 -1.78
CA THR A 101 -0.84 3.53 -0.83
C THR A 101 -0.82 4.99 -0.44
N LEU A 102 0.34 5.54 -0.05
CA LEU A 102 0.45 6.96 0.29
C LEU A 102 0.19 7.83 -0.95
N CYS A 103 0.70 7.45 -2.12
CA CYS A 103 0.43 8.17 -3.37
C CYS A 103 -1.07 8.24 -3.68
N PHE A 104 -1.81 7.14 -3.52
CA PHE A 104 -3.25 7.12 -3.72
C PHE A 104 -3.97 8.09 -2.78
N LEU A 105 -3.61 8.09 -1.48
CA LEU A 105 -4.22 9.00 -0.50
C LEU A 105 -3.91 10.47 -0.79
N ILE A 106 -2.64 10.79 -1.07
CA ILE A 106 -2.19 12.15 -1.37
C ILE A 106 -2.89 12.69 -2.63
N ILE A 107 -3.00 11.86 -3.68
CA ILE A 107 -3.64 12.29 -4.92
C ILE A 107 -5.15 12.47 -4.73
N GLN A 108 -5.79 11.57 -3.99
CA GLN A 108 -7.21 11.71 -3.64
C GLN A 108 -7.47 13.02 -2.88
N GLN A 109 -6.62 13.37 -1.91
CA GLN A 109 -6.77 14.57 -1.09
C GLN A 109 -6.52 15.86 -1.87
N ASN A 110 -5.48 15.90 -2.71
CA ASN A 110 -5.03 17.13 -3.38
C ASN A 110 -5.66 17.36 -4.76
N TYR A 111 -5.98 16.29 -5.48
CA TYR A 111 -6.45 16.37 -6.88
C TYR A 111 -7.82 15.70 -7.11
N GLY A 112 -8.34 14.98 -6.11
CA GLY A 112 -9.67 14.38 -6.13
C GLY A 112 -9.75 13.03 -6.87
N GLY A 113 -10.90 12.36 -6.70
CA GLY A 113 -11.12 11.01 -7.20
C GLY A 113 -11.19 10.87 -8.72
N VAL A 114 -11.49 11.95 -9.45
CA VAL A 114 -11.50 11.91 -10.92
C VAL A 114 -10.10 11.72 -11.48
N VAL A 115 -9.12 12.45 -10.95
CA VAL A 115 -7.71 12.32 -11.34
C VAL A 115 -7.18 10.93 -10.96
N LEU A 116 -7.54 10.46 -9.76
CA LEU A 116 -7.16 9.13 -9.32
C LEU A 116 -7.74 8.02 -10.21
N LEU A 117 -9.03 8.12 -10.55
CA LEU A 117 -9.69 7.18 -11.45
C LEU A 117 -9.05 7.21 -12.84
N TRP A 118 -8.71 8.40 -13.34
CA TRP A 118 -8.04 8.54 -14.63
C TRP A 118 -6.70 7.82 -14.67
N MET A 119 -5.86 7.96 -13.63
CA MET A 119 -4.61 7.20 -13.54
C MET A 119 -4.84 5.69 -13.55
N MET A 120 -5.86 5.20 -12.81
CA MET A 120 -6.20 3.78 -12.79
C MET A 120 -6.64 3.29 -14.18
N LEU A 121 -7.46 4.07 -14.89
CA LEU A 121 -7.87 3.74 -16.26
C LEU A 121 -6.67 3.68 -17.20
N VAL A 122 -5.72 4.61 -17.08
CA VAL A 122 -4.49 4.61 -17.87
C VAL A 122 -3.67 3.35 -17.59
N ILE A 123 -3.49 2.95 -16.33
CA ILE A 123 -2.75 1.72 -15.97
C ILE A 123 -3.47 0.49 -16.54
N TRP A 124 -4.78 0.36 -16.37
CA TRP A 124 -5.55 -0.76 -16.92
C TRP A 124 -5.51 -0.82 -18.45
N ALA A 125 -5.51 0.35 -19.11
CA ALA A 125 -5.36 0.45 -20.55
C ALA A 125 -3.94 0.03 -20.99
N MET A 126 -2.90 0.40 -20.24
CA MET A 126 -1.52 -0.06 -20.51
C MET A 126 -1.39 -1.57 -20.38
N ASP A 127 -1.95 -2.18 -19.34
CA ASP A 127 -1.91 -3.64 -19.17
C ASP A 127 -2.61 -4.36 -20.33
N THR A 128 -3.79 -3.86 -20.73
CA THR A 128 -4.56 -4.41 -21.86
C THR A 128 -3.82 -4.21 -23.19
N GLY A 129 -3.30 -3.01 -23.44
CA GLY A 129 -2.56 -2.67 -24.64
C GLY A 129 -1.25 -3.46 -24.76
N GLY A 130 -0.52 -3.60 -23.66
CA GLY A 130 0.70 -4.40 -23.59
C GLY A 130 0.44 -5.88 -23.88
N TYR A 131 -0.67 -6.43 -23.37
CA TYR A 131 -1.08 -7.80 -23.70
C TYR A 131 -1.35 -7.98 -25.20
N PHE A 132 -2.09 -7.08 -25.83
CA PHE A 132 -2.39 -7.21 -27.27
C PHE A 132 -1.19 -6.93 -28.17
N ALA A 133 -0.36 -5.94 -27.83
CA ALA A 133 0.80 -5.57 -28.63
C ALA A 133 1.94 -6.61 -28.53
N GLY A 134 2.14 -7.22 -27.36
CA GLY A 134 3.21 -8.21 -27.13
C GLY A 134 2.84 -9.65 -27.51
N LYS A 135 1.62 -9.90 -27.99
CA LYS A 135 1.15 -11.23 -28.42
C LYS A 135 1.56 -11.58 -29.87
N ASN A 136 2.17 -10.64 -30.58
CA ASN A 136 2.79 -10.85 -31.91
C ASN A 136 4.31 -11.02 -31.78
#